data_AF-A0A4V3SYP9-F1
#
_entry.id   AF-A0A4V3SYP9-F1
#
_cell.length_a   1.000
_cell.length_b   1.000
_cell.length_c   1.000
_cell.angle_alpha   90.00
_cell.angle_beta   90.00
_cell.angle_gamma   90.00
#
_symmetry.space_group_name_H-M   'P 1'
#
loop_
_entity.id
_entity.type
_entity.pdbx_description
1 polymer ?
#
loop_
_entity_poly.entity_id
_entity_poly.type
_entity_poly.pdbx_seq_one_letter_code
_entity_poly.pdbx_strand_id
1 'polypeptide(L)'
;MTLSRRGLLGLAGTTGALGTLGAAGAAPVRPPDPAAGAADRVRTGFEQLAADGYAVLAGQRVGVVTNPTGITADARHLVDVLHADARVDLVAVFGPEHGFRGTAQAGDSEAAGRDPATGLPVYDTYGKSGQKLADVFTAAGIDTVVFDIQDVGARFYTYIWTLYDCMRAAALAGKAVVVLDRPNPVGGRRAAGPVLERAYASGVGREPIALAHGMTVAELALLFNGEFLAAQPVRLSTVRMTGWRRDSFFGATGLPWVPPSPNVPTPDTALAYAGTCLFEGTNLSEGRGTTTPFEVVGAEGVDRRWAEAAEALGLPGVWFREAYFTPTFSKHAGKVCGGVRLIVHDRAAFDPVRAGIGLLVTAKRAWSGFAWRTDHWIDQLTGSDRVRKMVDAGAGVEEIAGDWAVGLERFAAVRGRYLLYP
;
A
#
# COMPACT_ATOMS: atom_id res chain seq x y z
N MET A 1 -44.17 -31.53 1.65
CA MET A 1 -43.43 -30.74 0.64
C MET A 1 -41.94 -30.89 0.96
N THR A 2 -41.44 -32.11 0.80
CA THR A 2 -40.69 -32.65 -0.37
C THR A 2 -39.20 -32.33 -0.31
N LEU A 3 -38.56 -32.93 0.70
CA LEU A 3 -37.26 -33.58 0.56
C LEU A 3 -37.46 -34.95 -0.12
N SER A 4 -36.56 -35.37 -1.01
CA SER A 4 -36.40 -36.78 -1.40
C SER A 4 -35.04 -36.96 -2.11
N ARG A 5 -34.05 -37.57 -1.45
CA ARG A 5 -33.68 -39.00 -1.36
C ARG A 5 -32.83 -39.51 -2.53
N ARG A 6 -31.62 -39.92 -2.13
CA ARG A 6 -30.79 -41.03 -2.64
C ARG A 6 -31.57 -42.12 -3.37
N GLY A 7 -31.04 -42.53 -4.52
CA GLY A 7 -31.25 -43.84 -5.15
C GLY A 7 -29.95 -44.64 -5.15
N LEU A 8 -30.06 -45.91 -4.77
CA LEU A 8 -28.99 -46.89 -4.48
C LEU A 8 -28.34 -47.54 -5.72
N LEU A 9 -27.08 -47.95 -5.52
CA LEU A 9 -26.38 -49.19 -5.92
C LEU A 9 -26.82 -49.98 -7.17
N GLY A 10 -25.82 -50.28 -8.02
CA GLY A 10 -25.78 -51.43 -8.91
C GLY A 10 -24.34 -51.88 -9.18
N LEU A 11 -23.89 -52.90 -8.45
CA LEU A 11 -22.68 -53.68 -8.75
C LEU A 11 -23.05 -54.73 -9.81
N ALA A 12 -22.39 -54.69 -10.96
CA ALA A 12 -22.29 -55.82 -11.87
C ALA A 12 -20.90 -55.79 -12.51
N GLY A 13 -20.05 -56.74 -12.13
CA GLY A 13 -18.79 -56.99 -12.82
C GLY A 13 -19.02 -57.81 -14.08
N THR A 14 -18.31 -57.47 -15.16
CA THR A 14 -17.83 -58.44 -16.14
C THR A 14 -16.53 -57.94 -16.78
N THR A 15 -15.72 -58.92 -17.11
CA THR A 15 -14.33 -58.94 -17.54
C THR A 15 -14.04 -58.38 -18.92
N GLY A 16 -12.90 -57.68 -19.04
CA GLY A 16 -11.88 -57.96 -20.06
C GLY A 16 -12.04 -57.32 -21.45
N ALA A 17 -11.24 -56.29 -21.72
CA ALA A 17 -10.50 -56.14 -22.99
C ALA A 17 -9.33 -55.16 -22.77
N LEU A 18 -8.11 -55.69 -22.83
CA LEU A 18 -6.86 -54.93 -22.85
C LEU A 18 -6.76 -54.16 -24.18
N GLY A 19 -6.93 -52.84 -24.11
CA GLY A 19 -6.57 -51.91 -25.18
C GLY A 19 -5.37 -51.07 -24.76
N THR A 20 -4.21 -51.35 -25.34
CA THR A 20 -2.97 -50.59 -25.15
C THR A 20 -3.11 -49.19 -25.75
N LEU A 21 -3.29 -48.17 -24.91
CA LEU A 21 -3.08 -46.76 -25.28
C LEU A 21 -1.68 -46.35 -24.82
N GLY A 22 -0.81 -46.08 -25.79
CA GLY A 22 0.55 -45.61 -25.55
C GLY A 22 0.55 -44.30 -24.78
N ALA A 23 1.21 -44.27 -23.63
CA ALA A 23 1.52 -43.05 -22.91
C ALA A 23 2.53 -42.25 -23.73
N ALA A 24 2.09 -41.17 -24.36
CA ALA A 24 3.00 -40.12 -24.81
C ALA A 24 3.62 -39.50 -23.55
N GLY A 25 4.90 -39.78 -23.32
CA GLY A 25 5.66 -39.20 -22.23
C GLY A 25 5.69 -37.68 -22.37
N ALA A 26 4.96 -36.98 -21.50
CA ALA A 26 5.16 -35.56 -21.31
C ALA A 26 6.58 -35.38 -20.75
N ALA A 27 7.44 -34.69 -21.50
CA ALA A 27 8.75 -34.29 -20.98
C ALA A 27 8.54 -33.47 -19.69
N PRO A 28 9.31 -33.73 -18.63
CA PRO A 28 9.18 -32.96 -17.40
C PRO A 28 9.50 -31.50 -17.74
N VAL A 29 8.54 -30.62 -17.50
CA VAL A 29 8.75 -29.17 -17.54
C VAL A 29 9.79 -28.88 -16.45
N ARG A 30 11.03 -28.63 -16.87
CA ARG A 30 12.10 -28.23 -15.96
C ARG A 30 11.67 -26.90 -15.32
N PRO A 31 11.59 -26.80 -13.98
CA PRO A 31 11.36 -25.52 -13.34
C PRO A 31 12.46 -24.54 -13.81
N PRO A 32 12.11 -23.26 -14.01
CA PRO A 32 13.10 -22.27 -14.43
C PRO A 32 14.29 -22.29 -13.46
N ASP A 33 15.49 -22.22 -14.03
CA ASP A 33 16.75 -22.26 -13.29
C ASP A 33 16.83 -21.05 -12.34
N PRO A 34 16.88 -21.24 -11.01
CA PRO A 34 16.89 -20.12 -10.06
C PRO A 34 18.13 -19.23 -10.22
N ALA A 35 19.18 -19.75 -10.86
CA ALA A 35 20.44 -19.06 -11.07
C ALA A 35 20.42 -18.00 -12.19
N ALA A 36 19.43 -18.02 -13.09
CA ALA A 36 19.37 -17.08 -14.22
C ALA A 36 18.74 -15.71 -13.88
N GLY A 37 18.10 -15.58 -12.72
CA GLY A 37 17.41 -14.34 -12.29
C GLY A 37 18.13 -13.51 -11.22
N ALA A 38 19.30 -13.95 -10.74
CA ALA A 38 19.98 -13.31 -9.61
C ALA A 38 20.69 -11.98 -9.96
N ALA A 39 20.98 -11.73 -11.24
CA ALA A 39 21.72 -10.54 -11.67
C ALA A 39 20.86 -9.27 -11.81
N ASP A 40 19.53 -9.41 -12.00
CA ASP A 40 18.63 -8.28 -12.35
C ASP A 40 17.60 -7.94 -11.26
N ARG A 41 17.63 -8.61 -10.10
CA ARG A 41 16.71 -8.35 -8.99
C ARG A 41 17.10 -7.08 -8.21
N VAL A 42 16.11 -6.29 -7.83
CA VAL A 42 16.30 -5.18 -6.88
C VAL A 42 16.80 -5.73 -5.54
N ARG A 43 17.86 -5.14 -5.00
CA ARG A 43 18.32 -5.40 -3.63
C ARG A 43 17.78 -4.31 -2.71
N THR A 44 17.04 -4.71 -1.68
CA THR A 44 16.40 -3.77 -0.74
C THR A 44 17.41 -3.07 0.15
N GLY A 45 17.00 -2.01 0.84
CA GLY A 45 17.83 -1.35 1.85
C GLY A 45 18.29 -2.32 2.95
N PHE A 46 17.46 -3.30 3.34
CA PHE A 46 17.87 -4.33 4.29
C PHE A 46 19.01 -5.22 3.76
N GLU A 47 18.96 -5.64 2.51
CA GLU A 47 20.04 -6.45 1.92
C GLU A 47 21.35 -5.67 1.77
N GLN A 48 21.27 -4.36 1.54
CA GLN A 48 22.45 -3.50 1.51
C GLN A 48 23.03 -3.30 2.91
N LEU A 49 22.16 -3.05 3.90
CA LEU A 49 22.56 -2.96 5.31
C LEU A 49 23.29 -4.22 5.78
N ALA A 50 22.73 -5.40 5.47
CA ALA A 50 23.34 -6.68 5.85
C ALA A 50 24.67 -6.94 5.12
N ALA A 51 24.77 -6.55 3.84
CA ALA A 51 25.99 -6.70 3.06
C ALA A 51 27.15 -5.81 3.56
N ASP A 52 26.84 -4.64 4.12
CA ASP A 52 27.81 -3.75 4.77
C ASP A 52 28.05 -4.11 6.26
N GLY A 53 27.61 -5.30 6.68
CA GLY A 53 27.82 -5.79 8.04
C GLY A 53 27.13 -4.96 9.13
N TYR A 54 26.03 -4.28 8.79
CA TYR A 54 25.24 -3.43 9.67
C TYR A 54 26.03 -2.25 10.27
N ALA A 55 27.02 -1.71 9.55
CA ALA A 55 27.96 -0.70 10.06
C ALA A 55 27.28 0.49 10.78
N VAL A 56 26.17 1.01 10.22
CA VAL A 56 25.42 2.14 10.81
C VAL A 56 24.70 1.80 12.13
N LEU A 57 24.53 0.52 12.45
CA LEU A 57 23.90 0.03 13.68
C LEU A 57 24.90 -0.44 14.74
N ALA A 58 26.20 -0.46 14.42
CA ALA A 58 27.23 -1.02 15.29
C ALA A 58 27.27 -0.31 16.66
N GLY A 59 27.16 -1.10 17.73
CA GLY A 59 27.20 -0.60 19.10
C GLY A 59 25.99 0.24 19.53
N GLN A 60 24.91 0.27 18.74
CA GLN A 60 23.67 0.97 19.07
C GLN A 60 22.64 -0.02 19.60
N ARG A 61 21.84 0.38 20.60
CA ARG A 61 20.62 -0.35 20.96
C ARG A 61 19.54 -0.04 19.93
N VAL A 62 19.13 -1.04 19.17
CA VAL A 62 18.24 -0.87 18.02
C VAL A 62 16.82 -1.25 18.39
N GLY A 63 15.86 -0.44 17.95
CA GLY A 63 14.48 -0.89 17.83
C GLY A 63 13.96 -0.72 16.42
N VAL A 64 13.09 -1.62 15.97
CA VAL A 64 12.64 -1.69 14.58
C VAL A 64 11.14 -1.40 14.48
N VAL A 65 10.77 -0.41 13.68
CA VAL A 65 9.40 -0.16 13.21
C VAL A 65 9.18 -0.98 11.95
N THR A 66 8.34 -2.01 12.05
CA THR A 66 8.08 -2.94 10.94
C THR A 66 6.74 -3.65 11.08
N ASN A 67 6.39 -4.43 10.06
CA ASN A 67 5.20 -5.25 9.96
C ASN A 67 5.54 -6.49 9.11
N PRO A 68 4.58 -7.35 8.70
CA PRO A 68 4.88 -8.55 7.92
C PRO A 68 5.62 -8.33 6.59
N THR A 69 5.63 -7.10 6.05
CA THR A 69 6.34 -6.78 4.81
C THR A 69 7.84 -6.60 4.97
N GLY A 70 8.30 -6.46 6.21
CA GLY A 70 9.70 -6.37 6.58
C GLY A 70 10.42 -7.70 6.41
N ILE A 71 10.54 -8.17 5.17
CA ILE A 71 11.12 -9.46 4.83
C ILE A 71 12.35 -9.34 3.94
N THR A 72 13.18 -10.37 4.00
CA THR A 72 14.30 -10.63 3.10
C THR A 72 13.83 -11.17 1.74
N ALA A 73 14.75 -11.27 0.78
CA ALA A 73 14.47 -11.84 -0.54
C ALA A 73 13.99 -13.30 -0.49
N ASP A 74 14.41 -14.06 0.53
CA ASP A 74 13.98 -15.43 0.83
C ASP A 74 12.81 -15.50 1.83
N ALA A 75 12.06 -14.40 2.00
CA ALA A 75 10.85 -14.29 2.80
C ALA A 75 11.01 -14.56 4.32
N ARG A 76 12.22 -14.42 4.86
CA ARG A 76 12.42 -14.39 6.33
C ARG A 76 12.10 -13.00 6.85
N HIS A 77 11.50 -12.94 8.04
CA HIS A 77 11.18 -11.66 8.67
C HIS A 77 12.47 -10.98 9.18
N LEU A 78 12.65 -9.68 8.94
CA LEU A 78 13.90 -8.98 9.23
C LEU A 78 14.24 -9.00 10.72
N VAL A 79 13.21 -8.97 11.59
CA VAL A 79 13.39 -9.04 13.04
C VAL A 79 14.07 -10.35 13.45
N ASP A 80 13.67 -11.47 12.85
CA ASP A 80 14.29 -12.78 13.13
C ASP A 80 15.75 -12.81 12.66
N VAL A 81 16.04 -12.18 11.52
CA VAL A 81 17.40 -12.09 10.96
C VAL A 81 18.30 -11.18 11.81
N LEU A 82 17.82 -9.99 12.18
CA LEU A 82 18.56 -9.04 13.00
C LEU A 82 18.78 -9.57 14.42
N HIS A 83 17.75 -10.17 15.03
CA HIS A 83 17.84 -10.70 16.40
C HIS A 83 18.86 -11.84 16.52
N ALA A 84 19.01 -12.67 15.47
CA ALA A 84 19.96 -13.77 15.46
C ALA A 84 21.41 -13.34 15.18
N ASP A 85 21.66 -12.09 14.74
CA ASP A 85 22.98 -11.62 14.32
C ASP A 85 23.67 -10.84 15.46
N ALA A 86 24.75 -11.41 16.01
CA ALA A 86 25.48 -10.82 17.14
C ALA A 86 26.10 -9.44 16.88
N ARG A 87 26.12 -8.97 15.63
CA ARG A 87 26.56 -7.61 15.27
C ARG A 87 25.51 -6.54 15.56
N VAL A 88 24.26 -6.93 15.81
CA VAL A 88 23.13 -6.02 16.03
C VAL A 88 22.53 -6.27 17.42
N ASP A 89 22.49 -5.23 18.24
CA ASP A 89 21.78 -5.26 19.53
C ASP A 89 20.32 -4.84 19.35
N LEU A 90 19.50 -5.75 18.81
CA LEU A 90 18.06 -5.53 18.64
C LEU A 90 17.32 -5.77 19.95
N VAL A 91 16.71 -4.72 20.51
CA VAL A 91 16.10 -4.75 21.84
C VAL A 91 14.58 -4.52 21.87
N ALA A 92 13.99 -4.03 20.77
CA ALA A 92 12.55 -3.73 20.71
C ALA A 92 11.97 -3.76 19.29
N VAL A 93 10.67 -4.03 19.19
CA VAL A 93 9.89 -3.96 17.94
C VAL A 93 8.71 -3.00 18.12
N PHE A 94 8.38 -2.24 17.08
CA PHE A 94 7.30 -1.26 17.07
C PHE A 94 6.31 -1.59 15.93
N GLY A 95 5.08 -1.93 16.30
CA GLY A 95 3.99 -2.23 15.35
C GLY A 95 3.25 -0.96 14.92
N PRO A 96 3.02 -0.73 13.61
CA PRO A 96 2.23 0.39 13.09
C PRO A 96 0.72 0.06 13.07
N GLU A 97 -0.06 0.77 12.24
CA GLU A 97 -1.41 0.33 11.85
C GLU A 97 -1.37 -1.11 11.28
N HIS A 98 -2.40 -1.90 11.57
CA HIS A 98 -2.46 -3.35 11.37
C HIS A 98 -1.60 -4.20 12.33
N GLY A 99 -0.66 -3.59 13.05
CA GLY A 99 0.21 -4.24 14.02
C GLY A 99 1.48 -4.86 13.43
N PHE A 100 2.30 -5.44 14.30
CA PHE A 100 3.59 -6.05 13.94
C PHE A 100 3.40 -7.35 13.14
N ARG A 101 2.40 -8.17 13.49
CA ARG A 101 2.05 -9.38 12.74
C ARG A 101 0.93 -9.15 11.73
N GLY A 102 0.43 -7.92 11.60
CA GLY A 102 -0.46 -7.47 10.52
C GLY A 102 -1.87 -8.05 10.58
N THR A 103 -2.35 -8.45 11.76
CA THR A 103 -3.64 -9.15 11.91
C THR A 103 -4.84 -8.22 12.06
N ALA A 104 -4.64 -6.93 12.38
CA ALA A 104 -5.73 -5.97 12.61
C ALA A 104 -6.29 -5.35 11.31
N GLN A 105 -7.56 -4.94 11.32
CA GLN A 105 -8.23 -4.30 10.18
C GLN A 105 -7.79 -2.84 9.99
N ALA A 106 -8.23 -2.21 8.88
CA ALA A 106 -7.98 -0.79 8.64
C ALA A 106 -8.56 0.07 9.77
N GLY A 107 -7.77 1.02 10.25
CA GLY A 107 -8.08 1.87 11.38
C GLY A 107 -7.74 1.27 12.75
N ASP A 108 -7.06 0.12 12.83
CA ASP A 108 -6.81 -0.63 14.08
C ASP A 108 -5.36 -1.18 14.18
N SER A 109 -4.97 -1.69 15.36
CA SER A 109 -3.63 -2.24 15.62
C SER A 109 -3.62 -3.45 16.58
N GLU A 110 -2.44 -4.03 16.79
CA GLU A 110 -2.20 -5.08 17.77
C GLU A 110 -1.72 -4.48 19.09
N ALA A 111 -2.15 -5.05 20.22
CA ALA A 111 -1.71 -4.60 21.54
C ALA A 111 -0.21 -4.88 21.78
N ALA A 112 0.40 -4.09 22.67
CA ALA A 112 1.76 -4.32 23.11
C ALA A 112 1.91 -5.70 23.79
N GLY A 113 3.08 -6.33 23.65
CA GLY A 113 3.32 -7.67 24.14
C GLY A 113 4.76 -8.13 23.98
N ARG A 114 4.96 -9.44 23.81
CA ARG A 114 6.25 -10.03 23.47
C ARG A 114 6.12 -10.85 22.20
N ASP A 115 7.12 -10.75 21.34
CA ASP A 115 7.20 -11.59 20.16
C ASP A 115 7.52 -13.03 20.57
N PRO A 116 6.68 -14.03 20.20
CA PRO A 116 6.92 -15.42 20.58
C PRO A 116 8.21 -16.03 20.01
N ALA A 117 8.69 -15.54 18.85
CA ALA A 117 9.87 -16.11 18.18
C ALA A 117 11.19 -15.62 18.79
N THR A 118 11.27 -14.33 19.09
CA THR A 118 12.51 -13.67 19.59
C THR A 118 12.47 -13.33 21.08
N GLY A 119 11.29 -13.35 21.70
CA GLY A 119 11.08 -12.87 23.07
C GLY A 119 11.16 -11.35 23.22
N LEU A 120 11.41 -10.59 22.14
CA LEU A 120 11.55 -9.14 22.18
C LEU A 120 10.24 -8.45 22.63
N PRO A 121 10.32 -7.33 23.38
CA PRO A 121 9.15 -6.51 23.64
C PRO A 121 8.64 -5.89 22.33
N VAL A 122 7.32 -5.97 22.12
CA VAL A 122 6.60 -5.38 21.00
C VAL A 122 5.75 -4.23 21.53
N TYR A 123 5.95 -3.03 21.00
CA TYR A 123 5.20 -1.84 21.37
C TYR A 123 4.24 -1.46 20.24
N ASP A 124 3.01 -1.10 20.61
CA ASP A 124 2.07 -0.49 19.69
C ASP A 124 2.40 1.00 19.49
N THR A 125 2.54 1.43 18.24
CA THR A 125 2.77 2.84 17.88
C THR A 125 1.57 3.49 17.19
N TYR A 126 0.52 2.73 16.91
CA TYR A 126 -0.65 3.24 16.24
C TYR A 126 -1.35 4.33 17.07
N GLY A 127 -1.76 5.40 16.41
CA GLY A 127 -2.37 6.56 17.07
C GLY A 127 -1.43 7.37 18.00
N LYS A 128 -0.14 7.04 18.09
CA LYS A 128 0.84 7.76 18.93
C LYS A 128 1.70 8.69 18.06
N SER A 129 1.95 9.89 18.56
CA SER A 129 2.78 10.89 17.90
C SER A 129 3.39 11.87 18.91
N GLY A 130 4.43 12.60 18.49
CA GLY A 130 5.07 13.62 19.34
C GLY A 130 5.63 13.03 20.63
N GLN A 131 5.40 13.72 21.76
CA GLN A 131 5.96 13.29 23.05
C GLN A 131 5.52 11.88 23.47
N LYS A 132 4.26 11.50 23.23
CA LYS A 132 3.76 10.15 23.59
C LYS A 132 4.55 9.04 22.90
N LEU A 133 4.98 9.25 21.66
CA LEU A 133 5.80 8.28 20.92
C LEU A 133 7.28 8.38 21.33
N ALA A 134 7.77 9.58 21.63
CA ALA A 134 9.11 9.81 22.16
C ALA A 134 9.32 9.08 23.52
N ASP A 135 8.30 9.09 24.37
CA ASP A 135 8.29 8.37 25.65
C ASP A 135 8.36 6.86 25.45
N VAL A 136 7.67 6.33 24.42
CA VAL A 136 7.74 4.90 24.05
C VAL A 136 9.16 4.52 23.64
N PHE A 137 9.83 5.32 22.79
CA PHE A 137 11.23 5.06 22.42
C PHE A 137 12.18 5.15 23.61
N THR A 138 11.94 6.09 24.52
CA THR A 138 12.74 6.24 25.74
C THR A 138 12.56 5.05 26.67
N ALA A 139 11.32 4.61 26.90
CA ALA A 139 10.99 3.47 27.74
C ALA A 139 11.49 2.14 27.14
N ALA A 140 11.54 2.01 25.81
CA ALA A 140 12.13 0.87 25.12
C ALA A 140 13.67 0.81 25.26
N GLY A 141 14.30 1.91 25.69
CA GLY A 141 15.75 1.96 25.92
C GLY A 141 16.58 1.85 24.64
N ILE A 142 16.04 2.31 23.50
CA ILE A 142 16.74 2.28 22.21
C ILE A 142 17.57 3.57 22.00
N ASP A 143 18.59 3.49 21.17
CA ASP A 143 19.37 4.62 20.66
C ASP A 143 18.99 4.97 19.22
N THR A 144 18.65 3.95 18.43
CA THR A 144 18.34 4.05 17.00
C THR A 144 17.01 3.37 16.68
N VAL A 145 16.15 4.09 15.95
CA VAL A 145 14.92 3.56 15.34
C VAL A 145 15.22 3.16 13.90
N VAL A 146 15.11 1.88 13.58
CA VAL A 146 15.15 1.39 12.20
C VAL A 146 13.72 1.35 11.65
N PHE A 147 13.49 1.84 10.44
CA PHE A 147 12.21 1.74 9.74
C PHE A 147 12.36 0.84 8.52
N ASP A 148 11.58 -0.24 8.45
CA ASP A 148 11.53 -1.14 7.30
C ASP A 148 10.10 -1.65 7.06
N ILE A 149 9.37 -0.97 6.16
CA ILE A 149 7.99 -1.30 5.79
C ILE A 149 7.79 -1.03 4.29
N GLN A 150 7.14 -1.97 3.59
CA GLN A 150 6.66 -1.78 2.22
C GLN A 150 5.41 -0.89 2.22
N ASP A 151 5.52 0.28 1.61
CA ASP A 151 4.41 1.20 1.35
C ASP A 151 3.71 0.90 0.01
N VAL A 152 2.59 1.58 -0.29
CA VAL A 152 1.83 1.41 -1.56
C VAL A 152 1.90 2.61 -2.51
N GLY A 153 2.56 3.71 -2.14
CA GLY A 153 2.78 4.87 -3.01
C GLY A 153 1.64 5.90 -3.00
N ALA A 154 0.77 5.87 -1.98
CA ALA A 154 -0.37 6.77 -1.83
C ALA A 154 -0.34 7.49 -0.47
N ARG A 155 -0.66 8.79 -0.47
CA ARG A 155 -0.59 9.67 0.70
C ARG A 155 -1.44 9.20 1.87
N PHE A 156 -2.62 8.66 1.60
CA PHE A 156 -3.52 8.18 2.65
C PHE A 156 -3.20 6.76 3.14
N TYR A 157 -2.15 6.13 2.61
CA TYR A 157 -1.59 4.93 3.22
C TYR A 157 -0.67 5.34 4.37
N THR A 158 -1.02 4.95 5.59
CA THR A 158 -0.53 5.62 6.80
C THR A 158 0.91 5.30 7.18
N TYR A 159 1.55 4.30 6.57
CA TYR A 159 2.92 3.90 6.92
C TYR A 159 3.96 5.00 6.71
N ILE A 160 3.79 5.84 5.69
CA ILE A 160 4.65 7.02 5.51
C ILE A 160 4.44 8.07 6.62
N TRP A 161 3.26 8.12 7.22
CA TRP A 161 2.98 8.99 8.37
C TRP A 161 3.44 8.38 9.67
N THR A 162 3.44 7.05 9.80
CA THR A 162 4.18 6.35 10.87
C THR A 162 5.66 6.72 10.81
N LEU A 163 6.28 6.69 9.62
CA LEU A 163 7.66 7.13 9.42
C LEU A 163 7.85 8.59 9.88
N TYR A 164 7.02 9.51 9.40
CA TYR A 164 7.07 10.92 9.81
C TYR A 164 6.94 11.10 11.33
N ASP A 165 5.97 10.43 11.95
CA ASP A 165 5.73 10.52 13.39
C ASP A 165 6.89 9.91 14.20
N CYS A 166 7.49 8.79 13.73
CA CYS A 166 8.69 8.20 14.31
C CYS A 166 9.90 9.14 14.20
N MET A 167 10.11 9.79 13.06
CA MET A 167 11.20 10.75 12.85
C MET A 167 11.08 11.94 13.81
N ARG A 168 9.88 12.52 13.92
CA ARG A 168 9.60 13.62 14.84
C ARG A 168 9.80 13.21 16.30
N ALA A 169 9.29 12.03 16.69
CA ALA A 169 9.46 11.51 18.05
C ALA A 169 10.92 11.17 18.39
N ALA A 170 11.67 10.63 17.44
CA ALA A 170 13.09 10.37 17.59
C ALA A 170 13.90 11.67 17.76
N ALA A 171 13.57 12.73 17.02
CA ALA A 171 14.17 14.05 17.21
C ALA A 171 13.93 14.59 18.63
N LEU A 172 12.70 14.46 19.16
CA LEU A 172 12.35 14.86 20.53
C LEU A 172 13.09 14.04 21.59
N ALA A 173 13.22 12.72 21.39
CA ALA A 173 13.89 11.81 22.32
C ALA A 173 15.43 11.75 22.13
N GLY A 174 16.00 12.56 21.23
CA GLY A 174 17.43 12.57 20.93
C GLY A 174 17.95 11.26 20.30
N LYS A 175 17.09 10.49 19.63
CA LYS A 175 17.40 9.21 18.97
C LYS A 175 17.81 9.40 17.50
N ALA A 176 18.52 8.41 16.96
CA ALA A 176 18.79 8.34 15.52
C ALA A 176 17.69 7.58 14.79
N VAL A 177 17.56 7.81 13.48
CA VAL A 177 16.66 7.08 12.59
C VAL A 177 17.44 6.52 11.41
N VAL A 178 17.24 5.24 11.12
CA VAL A 178 17.76 4.56 9.93
C VAL A 178 16.60 4.05 9.10
N VAL A 179 16.46 4.51 7.86
CA VAL A 179 15.40 4.04 6.94
C VAL A 179 15.98 3.05 5.95
N LEU A 180 15.45 1.82 5.95
CA LEU A 180 15.81 0.79 4.98
C LEU A 180 14.86 0.93 3.80
N ASP A 181 15.40 1.33 2.65
CA ASP A 181 14.53 1.71 1.55
C ASP A 181 13.91 0.50 0.83
N ARG A 182 12.70 0.71 0.32
CA ARG A 182 11.92 -0.26 -0.45
C ARG A 182 11.32 0.37 -1.70
N PRO A 183 11.02 -0.41 -2.75
CA PRO A 183 10.42 0.12 -3.97
C PRO A 183 9.10 0.81 -3.70
N ASN A 184 8.84 1.93 -4.37
CA ASN A 184 7.47 2.39 -4.53
C ASN A 184 6.78 1.44 -5.55
N PRO A 185 5.75 0.68 -5.17
CA PRO A 185 5.25 -0.42 -6.00
C PRO A 185 4.53 0.06 -7.26
N VAL A 186 4.06 1.30 -7.27
CA VAL A 186 3.41 1.95 -8.42
C VAL A 186 4.41 2.77 -9.26
N GLY A 187 5.70 2.61 -9.00
CA GLY A 187 6.78 3.34 -9.66
C GLY A 187 7.05 4.71 -9.03
N GLY A 188 8.13 5.33 -9.51
CA GLY A 188 8.58 6.64 -9.07
C GLY A 188 8.55 7.71 -10.15
N ARG A 189 8.10 7.44 -11.38
CA ARG A 189 8.31 8.37 -12.51
C ARG A 189 7.62 9.72 -12.29
N ARG A 190 6.36 9.71 -11.86
CA ARG A 190 5.52 10.91 -11.74
C ARG A 190 4.84 10.96 -10.39
N ALA A 191 4.63 12.17 -9.88
CA ALA A 191 3.64 12.42 -8.86
C ALA A 191 2.31 12.75 -9.54
N ALA A 192 1.18 12.46 -8.90
CA ALA A 192 -0.16 12.74 -9.42
C ALA A 192 -1.15 13.12 -8.32
N GLY A 193 -2.18 13.86 -8.70
CA GLY A 193 -3.29 14.25 -7.84
C GLY A 193 -3.04 15.49 -6.97
N PRO A 194 -4.05 15.87 -6.18
CA PRO A 194 -4.01 17.06 -5.34
C PRO A 194 -2.94 16.96 -4.24
N VAL A 195 -2.28 18.09 -3.97
CA VAL A 195 -1.35 18.26 -2.85
C VAL A 195 -2.14 18.66 -1.61
N LEU A 196 -1.81 18.06 -0.46
CA LEU A 196 -2.51 18.32 0.80
C LEU A 196 -2.37 19.79 1.21
N GLU A 197 -3.49 20.43 1.48
CA GLU A 197 -3.55 21.70 2.20
C GLU A 197 -3.50 21.42 3.70
N ARG A 198 -2.66 22.15 4.45
CA ARG A 198 -2.45 21.91 5.90
C ARG A 198 -3.72 21.97 6.74
N ALA A 199 -4.73 22.71 6.30
CA ALA A 199 -6.04 22.77 6.96
C ALA A 199 -6.78 21.42 6.98
N TYR A 200 -6.42 20.51 6.07
CA TYR A 200 -6.95 19.16 5.96
C TYR A 200 -5.96 18.11 6.47
N ALA A 201 -4.95 18.51 7.25
CA ALA A 201 -4.01 17.56 7.83
C ALA A 201 -4.71 16.66 8.88
N SER A 202 -4.49 15.36 8.80
CA SER A 202 -5.10 14.33 9.65
C SER A 202 -4.20 13.08 9.74
N GLY A 203 -4.73 11.95 10.21
CA GLY A 203 -3.99 10.68 10.29
C GLY A 203 -3.61 10.10 8.93
N VAL A 204 -4.36 10.42 7.87
CA VAL A 204 -4.14 9.97 6.49
C VAL A 204 -3.40 11.01 5.63
N GLY A 205 -2.87 12.06 6.26
CA GLY A 205 -2.18 13.14 5.57
C GLY A 205 -1.63 14.15 6.57
N ARG A 206 -0.33 14.12 6.92
CA ARG A 206 0.22 15.10 7.88
C ARG A 206 0.73 16.37 7.22
N GLU A 207 1.36 16.22 6.05
CA GLU A 207 2.17 17.26 5.43
C GLU A 207 1.88 17.43 3.92
N PRO A 208 2.14 18.62 3.34
CA PRO A 208 1.86 18.94 1.94
C PRO A 208 2.63 18.11 0.90
N ILE A 209 2.20 16.87 0.66
CA ILE A 209 2.65 16.01 -0.44
C ILE A 209 1.51 15.66 -1.38
N ALA A 210 1.83 15.36 -2.65
CA ALA A 210 0.84 14.90 -3.63
C ALA A 210 0.20 13.57 -3.21
N LEU A 211 -1.04 13.35 -3.64
CA LEU A 211 -1.81 12.14 -3.33
C LEU A 211 -1.05 10.88 -3.77
N ALA A 212 -0.67 10.77 -5.05
CA ALA A 212 0.31 9.78 -5.50
C ALA A 212 1.67 10.49 -5.56
N HIS A 213 2.46 10.37 -4.49
CA HIS A 213 3.71 11.14 -4.33
C HIS A 213 4.85 10.65 -5.23
N GLY A 214 4.81 9.37 -5.64
CA GLY A 214 5.80 8.76 -6.53
C GLY A 214 7.21 8.78 -5.94
N MET A 215 7.35 8.63 -4.63
CA MET A 215 8.65 8.62 -3.91
C MET A 215 8.80 7.31 -3.13
N THR A 216 10.02 6.85 -2.93
CA THR A 216 10.31 5.76 -1.99
C THR A 216 10.24 6.24 -0.54
N VAL A 217 10.25 5.32 0.43
CA VAL A 217 10.19 5.69 1.86
C VAL A 217 11.46 6.42 2.31
N ALA A 218 12.64 6.12 1.75
CA ALA A 218 13.86 6.90 2.05
C ALA A 218 13.85 8.29 1.40
N GLU A 219 13.34 8.43 0.18
CA GLU A 219 13.16 9.74 -0.46
C GLU A 219 12.18 10.61 0.36
N LEU A 220 11.08 10.02 0.84
CA LEU A 220 10.14 10.68 1.74
C LEU A 220 10.79 11.07 3.07
N ALA A 221 11.60 10.18 3.67
CA ALA A 221 12.31 10.51 4.91
C ALA A 221 13.22 11.74 4.73
N LEU A 222 13.97 11.80 3.64
CA LEU A 222 14.82 12.96 3.33
C LEU A 222 14.00 14.24 3.16
N LEU A 223 12.88 14.17 2.42
CA LEU A 223 11.96 15.29 2.25
C LEU A 223 11.37 15.74 3.59
N PHE A 224 10.89 14.81 4.42
CA PHE A 224 10.32 15.13 5.73
C PHE A 224 11.36 15.80 6.63
N ASN A 225 12.59 15.30 6.66
CA ASN A 225 13.65 15.86 7.49
C ASN A 225 14.06 17.26 7.02
N GLY A 226 14.12 17.49 5.71
CA GLY A 226 14.59 18.74 5.11
C GLY A 226 13.52 19.84 5.03
N GLU A 227 12.25 19.48 4.84
CA GLU A 227 11.16 20.46 4.65
C GLU A 227 10.30 20.63 5.90
N PHE A 228 9.89 19.53 6.52
CA PHE A 228 8.82 19.54 7.52
C PHE A 228 9.33 19.44 8.96
N LEU A 229 10.54 18.89 9.15
CA LEU A 229 11.24 18.84 10.44
C LEU A 229 12.45 19.76 10.47
N ALA A 230 12.60 20.70 9.54
CA ALA A 230 13.78 21.56 9.41
C ALA A 230 14.13 22.36 10.68
N ALA A 231 13.13 22.70 11.51
CA ALA A 231 13.34 23.38 12.78
C ALA A 231 14.01 22.49 13.85
N GLN A 232 13.82 21.17 13.76
CA GLN A 232 14.41 20.18 14.66
C GLN A 232 14.63 18.86 13.90
N PRO A 233 15.63 18.79 13.02
CA PRO A 233 15.85 17.61 12.18
C PRO A 233 16.31 16.43 13.04
N VAL A 234 15.92 15.23 12.64
CA VAL A 234 16.42 14.00 13.26
C VAL A 234 17.78 13.63 12.67
N ARG A 235 18.62 12.94 13.46
CA ARG A 235 19.83 12.28 12.95
C ARG A 235 19.41 11.12 12.04
N LEU A 236 19.26 11.41 10.75
CA LEU A 236 18.76 10.49 9.75
C LEU A 236 19.91 9.84 8.98
N SER A 237 19.83 8.52 8.79
CA SER A 237 20.56 7.77 7.77
C SER A 237 19.57 7.02 6.89
N THR A 238 19.85 6.92 5.60
CA THR A 238 19.04 6.13 4.66
C THR A 238 19.92 5.06 4.01
N VAL A 239 19.41 3.83 3.95
CA VAL A 239 20.08 2.72 3.26
C VAL A 239 19.36 2.50 1.95
N ARG A 240 20.02 2.92 0.87
CA ARG A 240 19.48 2.90 -0.49
C ARG A 240 19.37 1.48 -1.03
N MET A 241 18.40 1.27 -1.91
CA MET A 241 18.34 0.09 -2.76
C MET A 241 19.37 0.15 -3.89
N THR A 242 19.63 -1.00 -4.53
CA THR A 242 20.28 -1.07 -5.84
C THR A 242 19.40 -1.79 -6.84
N GLY A 243 19.49 -1.42 -8.12
CA GLY A 243 18.74 -2.05 -9.21
C GLY A 243 17.33 -1.47 -9.44
N TRP A 244 16.75 -0.73 -8.49
CA TRP A 244 15.46 -0.07 -8.70
C TRP A 244 15.62 1.22 -9.51
N ARG A 245 14.73 1.42 -10.49
CA ARG A 245 14.62 2.64 -11.28
C ARG A 245 13.22 3.23 -11.12
N ARG A 246 13.07 4.53 -11.38
CA ARG A 246 11.77 5.21 -11.20
C ARG A 246 10.67 4.68 -12.12
N ASP A 247 11.03 4.04 -13.23
CA ASP A 247 10.08 3.39 -14.13
C ASP A 247 9.78 1.92 -13.78
N SER A 248 10.41 1.36 -12.75
CA SER A 248 10.15 0.01 -12.28
C SER A 248 8.88 -0.05 -11.42
N PHE A 249 7.88 -0.78 -11.92
CA PHE A 249 6.74 -1.24 -11.11
C PHE A 249 7.14 -2.46 -10.27
N PHE A 250 6.38 -2.77 -9.21
CA PHE A 250 6.74 -3.85 -8.27
C PHE A 250 7.03 -5.20 -8.96
N GLY A 251 6.22 -5.59 -9.95
CA GLY A 251 6.40 -6.86 -10.66
C GLY A 251 7.73 -7.00 -11.41
N ALA A 252 8.40 -5.89 -11.73
CA ALA A 252 9.72 -5.89 -12.37
C ALA A 252 10.88 -5.97 -11.37
N THR A 253 10.61 -5.93 -10.06
CA THR A 253 11.66 -5.89 -9.03
C THR A 253 12.24 -7.25 -8.71
N GLY A 254 11.50 -8.33 -9.00
CA GLY A 254 11.82 -9.70 -8.59
C GLY A 254 11.72 -9.95 -7.08
N LEU A 255 11.12 -9.04 -6.31
CA LEU A 255 10.90 -9.19 -4.88
C LEU A 255 9.59 -9.94 -4.58
N PRO A 256 9.53 -10.71 -3.48
CA PRO A 256 8.27 -11.29 -3.00
C PRO A 256 7.31 -10.18 -2.54
N TRP A 257 6.03 -10.31 -2.90
CA TRP A 257 4.96 -9.45 -2.38
C TRP A 257 4.33 -10.08 -1.14
N VAL A 258 4.52 -9.44 0.01
CA VAL A 258 3.70 -9.69 1.20
C VAL A 258 2.66 -8.58 1.26
N PRO A 259 1.35 -8.90 1.37
CA PRO A 259 0.30 -7.89 1.46
C PRO A 259 0.59 -6.85 2.56
N PRO A 260 0.75 -5.57 2.21
CA PRO A 260 1.03 -4.53 3.20
C PRO A 260 -0.12 -4.28 4.16
N SER A 261 -1.34 -4.66 3.79
CA SER A 261 -2.52 -4.69 4.66
C SER A 261 -3.50 -5.75 4.13
N PRO A 262 -4.51 -6.15 4.93
CA PRO A 262 -5.48 -7.18 4.53
C PRO A 262 -6.22 -6.87 3.22
N ASN A 263 -6.34 -5.59 2.84
CA ASN A 263 -7.07 -5.15 1.66
C ASN A 263 -6.16 -4.66 0.51
N VAL A 264 -4.85 -4.91 0.58
CA VAL A 264 -3.93 -4.73 -0.56
C VAL A 264 -3.23 -6.07 -0.86
N PRO A 265 -3.99 -7.09 -1.31
CA PRO A 265 -3.47 -8.44 -1.47
C PRO A 265 -2.47 -8.57 -2.62
N THR A 266 -2.52 -7.70 -3.63
CA THR A 266 -1.67 -7.78 -4.82
C THR A 266 -1.03 -6.43 -5.17
N PRO A 267 0.07 -6.43 -5.95
CA PRO A 267 0.61 -5.20 -6.53
C PRO A 267 -0.37 -4.46 -7.45
N ASP A 268 -1.30 -5.18 -8.11
CA ASP A 268 -2.31 -4.56 -8.96
C ASP A 268 -3.33 -3.77 -8.13
N THR A 269 -3.64 -4.23 -6.92
CA THR A 269 -4.43 -3.46 -5.96
C THR A 269 -3.72 -2.15 -5.61
N ALA A 270 -2.40 -2.17 -5.39
CA ALA A 270 -1.63 -0.95 -5.11
C ALA A 270 -1.68 0.07 -6.27
N LEU A 271 -1.67 -0.39 -7.52
CA LEU A 271 -1.82 0.49 -8.69
C LEU A 271 -3.14 1.26 -8.67
N ALA A 272 -4.26 0.58 -8.38
CA ALA A 272 -5.58 1.19 -8.36
C ALA A 272 -5.84 2.08 -7.11
N TYR A 273 -5.19 1.74 -6.00
CA TYR A 273 -5.49 2.24 -4.65
C TYR A 273 -5.57 3.76 -4.54
N ALA A 274 -4.62 4.50 -5.13
CA ALA A 274 -4.59 5.96 -5.08
C ALA A 274 -5.85 6.63 -5.68
N GLY A 275 -6.52 5.96 -6.63
CA GLY A 275 -7.76 6.42 -7.23
C GLY A 275 -9.00 5.90 -6.53
N THR A 276 -9.09 4.57 -6.38
CA THR A 276 -10.34 3.91 -5.95
C THR A 276 -10.55 3.96 -4.44
N CYS A 277 -9.50 4.18 -3.64
CA CYS A 277 -9.67 4.43 -2.21
C CYS A 277 -10.38 5.77 -1.91
N LEU A 278 -10.49 6.70 -2.88
CA LEU A 278 -11.33 7.90 -2.74
C LEU A 278 -12.80 7.56 -2.46
N PHE A 279 -13.27 6.38 -2.87
CA PHE A 279 -14.62 5.92 -2.61
C PHE A 279 -14.89 5.62 -1.13
N GLU A 280 -13.85 5.51 -0.29
CA GLU A 280 -14.03 5.53 1.16
C GLU A 280 -14.72 6.80 1.65
N GLY A 281 -14.66 7.90 0.89
CA GLY A 281 -15.38 9.15 1.12
C GLY A 281 -16.84 9.16 0.66
N THR A 282 -17.36 8.04 0.15
CA THR A 282 -18.72 7.91 -0.43
C THR A 282 -19.50 6.75 0.18
N ASN A 283 -20.77 6.63 -0.21
CA ASN A 283 -21.64 5.50 0.10
C ASN A 283 -21.43 4.27 -0.80
N LEU A 284 -20.59 4.32 -1.85
CA LEU A 284 -20.29 3.15 -2.70
C LEU A 284 -19.21 2.29 -2.04
N SER A 285 -19.30 0.97 -2.17
CA SER A 285 -18.24 0.04 -1.80
C SER A 285 -17.03 0.20 -2.73
N GLU A 286 -15.84 0.30 -2.15
CA GLU A 286 -14.54 0.21 -2.82
C GLU A 286 -14.03 -1.25 -2.96
N GLY A 287 -14.92 -2.23 -2.80
CA GLY A 287 -14.59 -3.64 -3.01
C GLY A 287 -13.96 -4.36 -1.80
N ARG A 288 -13.81 -3.69 -0.64
CA ARG A 288 -13.51 -4.39 0.62
C ARG A 288 -14.58 -5.46 0.88
N GLY A 289 -14.18 -6.61 1.41
CA GLY A 289 -15.06 -7.79 1.53
C GLY A 289 -15.13 -8.67 0.29
N THR A 290 -14.36 -8.37 -0.77
CA THR A 290 -14.19 -9.22 -1.96
C THR A 290 -12.75 -9.72 -2.07
N THR A 291 -12.47 -10.54 -3.09
CA THR A 291 -11.10 -11.00 -3.41
C THR A 291 -10.28 -10.01 -4.25
N THR A 292 -10.88 -8.88 -4.66
CA THR A 292 -10.24 -7.85 -5.48
C THR A 292 -10.59 -6.44 -4.96
N PRO A 293 -10.29 -6.13 -3.68
CA PRO A 293 -10.54 -4.80 -3.12
C PRO A 293 -9.85 -3.73 -3.95
N PHE A 294 -10.45 -2.54 -4.04
CA PHE A 294 -10.00 -1.38 -4.82
C PHE A 294 -9.92 -1.58 -6.34
N GLU A 295 -10.05 -2.79 -6.85
CA GLU A 295 -10.17 -3.06 -8.30
C GLU A 295 -11.64 -3.12 -8.75
N VAL A 296 -12.58 -3.21 -7.80
CA VAL A 296 -14.02 -3.10 -8.05
C VAL A 296 -14.61 -2.01 -7.17
N VAL A 297 -15.55 -1.24 -7.72
CA VAL A 297 -16.30 -0.21 -7.00
C VAL A 297 -17.77 -0.32 -7.38
N GLY A 298 -18.69 -0.16 -6.44
CA GLY A 298 -20.11 -0.45 -6.69
C GLY A 298 -21.04 -0.17 -5.52
N ALA A 299 -22.33 -0.26 -5.77
CA ALA A 299 -23.36 -0.13 -4.75
C ALA A 299 -24.59 -0.96 -5.13
N GLU A 300 -25.46 -1.23 -4.15
CA GLU A 300 -26.79 -1.75 -4.43
C GLU A 300 -27.58 -0.78 -5.34
N GLY A 301 -28.19 -1.29 -6.42
CA GLY A 301 -28.97 -0.49 -7.37
C GLY A 301 -28.16 0.26 -8.44
N VAL A 302 -26.85 0.05 -8.51
CA VAL A 302 -26.00 0.48 -9.64
C VAL A 302 -26.07 -0.56 -10.77
N ASP A 303 -26.02 -0.10 -12.03
CA ASP A 303 -26.11 -0.94 -13.23
C ASP A 303 -25.02 -0.60 -14.27
N ARG A 304 -25.04 -1.27 -15.43
CA ARG A 304 -24.03 -1.12 -16.49
C ARG A 304 -23.84 0.31 -16.98
N ARG A 305 -24.81 1.21 -16.82
CA ARG A 305 -24.72 2.59 -17.34
C ARG A 305 -23.54 3.34 -16.73
N TRP A 306 -23.19 3.05 -15.47
CA TRP A 306 -22.00 3.67 -14.87
C TRP A 306 -20.71 3.16 -15.52
N ALA A 307 -20.59 1.85 -15.76
CA ALA A 307 -19.42 1.28 -16.43
C ALA A 307 -19.26 1.83 -17.85
N GLU A 308 -20.34 1.96 -18.60
CA GLU A 308 -20.33 2.57 -19.94
C GLU A 308 -19.94 4.05 -19.90
N ALA A 309 -20.45 4.80 -18.92
CA ALA A 309 -20.07 6.20 -18.73
C ALA A 309 -18.59 6.37 -18.34
N ALA A 310 -18.05 5.46 -17.52
CA ALA A 310 -16.64 5.45 -17.14
C ALA A 310 -15.74 5.08 -18.33
N GLU A 311 -16.08 4.05 -19.10
CA GLU A 311 -15.34 3.63 -20.29
C GLU A 311 -15.36 4.72 -21.38
N ALA A 312 -16.47 5.42 -21.54
CA ALA A 312 -16.60 6.53 -22.49
C ALA A 312 -15.66 7.71 -22.22
N LEU A 313 -15.03 7.79 -21.04
CA LEU A 313 -13.97 8.77 -20.76
C LEU A 313 -12.69 8.50 -21.58
N GLY A 314 -12.48 7.27 -22.05
CA GLY A 314 -11.30 6.90 -22.85
C GLY A 314 -9.97 7.13 -22.14
N LEU A 315 -9.92 6.88 -20.82
CA LEU A 315 -8.71 7.15 -20.02
C LEU A 315 -7.56 6.20 -20.41
N PRO A 316 -6.32 6.71 -20.57
CA PRO A 316 -5.20 5.88 -21.00
C PRO A 316 -4.84 4.75 -20.01
N GLY A 317 -4.55 3.56 -20.57
CA GLY A 317 -3.95 2.44 -19.85
C GLY A 317 -4.89 1.65 -18.94
N VAL A 318 -6.20 1.92 -19.01
CA VAL A 318 -7.21 1.27 -18.19
C VAL A 318 -8.49 1.00 -18.96
N TRP A 319 -9.09 -0.16 -18.70
CA TRP A 319 -10.47 -0.45 -19.08
C TRP A 319 -11.39 -0.39 -17.87
N PHE A 320 -12.59 0.13 -18.09
CA PHE A 320 -13.70 0.07 -17.17
C PHE A 320 -14.76 -0.87 -17.73
N ARG A 321 -15.17 -1.86 -16.94
CA ARG A 321 -16.22 -2.80 -17.34
C ARG A 321 -17.21 -3.04 -16.24
N GLU A 322 -18.40 -3.47 -16.63
CA GLU A 322 -19.44 -3.87 -15.68
C GLU A 322 -18.94 -4.99 -14.75
N ALA A 323 -19.28 -4.87 -13.48
CA ALA A 323 -19.01 -5.85 -12.45
C ALA A 323 -20.21 -5.99 -11.50
N TYR A 324 -20.42 -7.22 -11.02
CA TYR A 324 -21.30 -7.51 -9.91
C TYR A 324 -20.52 -8.26 -8.83
N PHE A 325 -20.71 -7.87 -7.58
CA PHE A 325 -20.02 -8.46 -6.44
C PHE A 325 -20.84 -8.33 -5.17
N THR A 326 -20.60 -9.23 -4.20
CA THR A 326 -21.24 -9.21 -2.89
C THR A 326 -20.15 -9.12 -1.82
N PRO A 327 -19.94 -7.96 -1.19
CA PRO A 327 -19.00 -7.82 -0.08
C PRO A 327 -19.37 -8.72 1.10
N THR A 328 -18.37 -9.36 1.70
CA THR A 328 -18.55 -10.16 2.93
C THR A 328 -18.49 -9.32 4.21
N PHE A 329 -17.86 -8.15 4.16
CA PHE A 329 -17.80 -7.15 5.23
C PHE A 329 -17.71 -5.73 4.62
N SER A 330 -17.66 -4.69 5.46
CA SER A 330 -17.64 -3.27 5.04
C SER A 330 -18.96 -2.82 4.38
N LYS A 331 -18.92 -1.75 3.59
CA LYS A 331 -20.07 -1.17 2.88
C LYS A 331 -20.75 -2.22 2.00
N HIS A 332 -22.08 -2.26 2.10
CA HIS A 332 -22.95 -3.19 1.36
C HIS A 332 -22.70 -4.68 1.67
N ALA A 333 -22.22 -5.01 2.88
CA ALA A 333 -22.05 -6.40 3.31
C ALA A 333 -23.32 -7.24 3.12
N GLY A 334 -23.17 -8.40 2.46
CA GLY A 334 -24.27 -9.34 2.17
C GLY A 334 -25.22 -8.91 1.05
N LYS A 335 -24.99 -7.75 0.41
CA LYS A 335 -25.84 -7.22 -0.66
C LYS A 335 -25.14 -7.29 -2.01
N VAL A 336 -25.90 -7.60 -3.07
CA VAL A 336 -25.39 -7.58 -4.44
C VAL A 336 -25.18 -6.14 -4.88
N CYS A 337 -23.94 -5.78 -5.14
CA CYS A 337 -23.54 -4.51 -5.73
C CYS A 337 -23.36 -4.71 -7.24
N GLY A 338 -23.95 -3.81 -8.04
CA GLY A 338 -23.49 -3.57 -9.40
C GLY A 338 -22.45 -2.45 -9.41
N GLY A 339 -21.66 -2.36 -10.46
CA GLY A 339 -20.66 -1.31 -10.57
C GLY A 339 -19.61 -1.56 -11.63
N VAL A 340 -18.39 -1.12 -11.34
CA VAL A 340 -17.28 -1.07 -12.27
C VAL A 340 -16.12 -1.89 -11.75
N ARG A 341 -15.53 -2.70 -12.63
CA ARG A 341 -14.18 -3.24 -12.47
C ARG A 341 -13.19 -2.43 -13.30
N LEU A 342 -12.12 -2.03 -12.63
CA LEU A 342 -10.94 -1.43 -13.21
C LEU A 342 -9.97 -2.53 -13.67
N ILE A 343 -9.47 -2.46 -14.91
CA ILE A 343 -8.41 -3.36 -15.40
C ILE A 343 -7.28 -2.51 -16.00
N VAL A 344 -6.16 -2.42 -15.29
CA VAL A 344 -4.97 -1.70 -15.76
C VAL A 344 -4.23 -2.58 -16.76
N HIS A 345 -4.15 -2.15 -18.02
CA HIS A 345 -3.49 -2.88 -19.10
C HIS A 345 -2.19 -2.22 -19.57
N ASP A 346 -2.00 -0.92 -19.32
CA ASP A 346 -0.75 -0.19 -19.54
C ASP A 346 -0.42 0.65 -18.31
N ARG A 347 0.45 0.12 -17.46
CA ARG A 347 0.87 0.76 -16.20
C ARG A 347 1.63 2.07 -16.42
N ALA A 348 2.31 2.24 -17.55
CA ALA A 348 3.09 3.44 -17.83
C ALA A 348 2.20 4.61 -18.26
N ALA A 349 1.10 4.32 -18.95
CA ALA A 349 0.09 5.31 -19.34
C ALA A 349 -0.94 5.61 -18.23
N PHE A 350 -1.19 4.66 -17.34
CA PHE A 350 -2.22 4.75 -16.31
C PHE A 350 -1.94 5.86 -15.27
N ASP A 351 -2.95 6.70 -15.02
CA ASP A 351 -2.99 7.68 -13.93
C ASP A 351 -4.11 7.28 -12.95
N PRO A 352 -3.77 6.73 -11.76
CA PRO A 352 -4.78 6.22 -10.84
C PRO A 352 -5.65 7.34 -10.27
N VAL A 353 -5.11 8.54 -10.07
CA VAL A 353 -5.90 9.63 -9.48
C VAL A 353 -6.91 10.15 -10.50
N ARG A 354 -6.51 10.35 -11.76
CA ARG A 354 -7.46 10.70 -12.83
C ARG A 354 -8.53 9.62 -13.01
N ALA A 355 -8.16 8.34 -12.95
CA ALA A 355 -9.13 7.25 -13.02
C ALA A 355 -10.14 7.29 -11.86
N GLY A 356 -9.68 7.48 -10.61
CA GLY A 356 -10.55 7.63 -9.44
C GLY A 356 -11.51 8.82 -9.56
N ILE A 357 -11.03 9.96 -10.06
CA ILE A 357 -11.83 11.17 -10.28
C ILE A 357 -12.84 10.96 -11.41
N GLY A 358 -12.43 10.31 -12.51
CA GLY A 358 -13.33 9.89 -13.58
C GLY A 358 -14.45 9.00 -13.09
N LEU A 359 -14.14 8.02 -12.24
CA LEU A 359 -15.13 7.16 -11.60
C LEU A 359 -16.08 7.95 -10.69
N LEU A 360 -15.59 8.90 -9.88
CA LEU A 360 -16.44 9.74 -9.02
C LEU A 360 -17.41 10.62 -9.84
N VAL A 361 -16.89 11.31 -10.85
CA VAL A 361 -17.69 12.19 -11.75
C VAL A 361 -18.76 11.38 -12.47
N THR A 362 -18.40 10.22 -13.03
CA THR A 362 -19.35 9.37 -13.76
C THR A 362 -20.34 8.68 -12.83
N ALA A 363 -19.94 8.26 -11.63
CA ALA A 363 -20.84 7.66 -10.64
C ALA A 363 -21.94 8.64 -10.24
N LYS A 364 -21.56 9.87 -9.87
CA LYS A 364 -22.50 10.92 -9.47
C LYS A 364 -23.50 11.26 -10.58
N ARG A 365 -23.08 11.22 -11.84
CA ARG A 365 -23.94 11.50 -13.00
C ARG A 365 -24.85 10.33 -13.37
N ALA A 366 -24.32 9.10 -13.33
CA ALA A 366 -25.01 7.91 -13.80
C ALA A 366 -25.97 7.31 -12.75
N TRP A 367 -25.75 7.58 -11.47
CA TRP A 367 -26.51 6.97 -10.38
C TRP A 367 -27.02 8.00 -9.37
N SER A 368 -28.33 8.13 -9.27
CA SER A 368 -29.01 9.08 -8.36
C SER A 368 -28.82 8.77 -6.88
N GLY A 369 -28.40 7.55 -6.53
CA GLY A 369 -28.11 7.15 -5.15
C GLY A 369 -26.73 7.59 -4.66
N PHE A 370 -25.91 8.25 -5.49
CA PHE A 370 -24.59 8.73 -5.09
C PHE A 370 -24.69 9.69 -3.91
N ALA A 371 -23.92 9.43 -2.86
CA ALA A 371 -23.78 10.33 -1.73
C ALA A 371 -22.33 10.33 -1.20
N TRP A 372 -21.85 11.52 -0.85
CA TRP A 372 -20.69 11.65 0.01
C TRP A 372 -21.03 11.12 1.40
N ARG A 373 -20.03 10.65 2.14
CA ARG A 373 -20.18 10.48 3.58
C ARG A 373 -20.50 11.82 4.25
N THR A 374 -21.25 11.75 5.34
CA THR A 374 -21.70 12.92 6.11
C THR A 374 -20.56 13.71 6.74
N ASP A 375 -19.43 13.07 7.02
CA ASP A 375 -18.21 13.68 7.53
C ASP A 375 -17.30 14.26 6.43
N HIS A 376 -17.70 14.12 5.17
CA HIS A 376 -16.92 14.53 4.00
C HIS A 376 -15.48 14.00 4.03
N TRP A 377 -15.32 12.73 4.42
CA TRP A 377 -14.01 12.06 4.45
C TRP A 377 -13.20 12.19 3.15
N ILE A 378 -13.88 12.34 2.00
CA ILE A 378 -13.24 12.66 0.72
C ILE A 378 -12.30 13.86 0.81
N ASP A 379 -12.65 14.91 1.57
CA ASP A 379 -11.86 16.14 1.68
C ASP A 379 -10.51 15.88 2.38
N GLN A 380 -10.47 14.91 3.32
CA GLN A 380 -9.25 14.45 3.97
C GLN A 380 -8.39 13.60 3.00
N LEU A 381 -9.03 12.74 2.20
CA LEU A 381 -8.34 11.89 1.23
C LEU A 381 -7.72 12.72 0.09
N THR A 382 -8.46 13.70 -0.44
CA THR A 382 -7.97 14.60 -1.50
C THR A 382 -7.10 15.73 -0.93
N GLY A 383 -7.23 16.03 0.35
CA GLY A 383 -6.42 17.02 1.06
C GLY A 383 -6.88 18.47 0.83
N SER A 384 -8.11 18.64 0.36
CA SER A 384 -8.87 19.88 0.27
C SER A 384 -10.33 19.55 -0.05
N ASP A 385 -11.24 20.50 0.15
CA ASP A 385 -12.66 20.35 -0.23
C ASP A 385 -12.92 20.61 -1.73
N ARG A 386 -11.89 20.96 -2.50
CA ARG A 386 -12.02 21.40 -3.89
C ARG A 386 -12.58 20.30 -4.78
N VAL A 387 -12.05 19.08 -4.68
CA VAL A 387 -12.52 17.94 -5.48
C VAL A 387 -14.01 17.71 -5.28
N ARG A 388 -14.47 17.60 -4.03
CA ARG A 388 -15.88 17.38 -3.70
C ARG A 388 -16.75 18.50 -4.26
N LYS A 389 -16.38 19.75 -4.00
CA LYS A 389 -17.14 20.94 -4.45
C LYS A 389 -17.22 21.02 -5.97
N MET A 390 -16.15 20.69 -6.68
CA MET A 390 -16.13 20.70 -8.15
C MET A 390 -16.97 19.57 -8.73
N VAL A 391 -16.89 18.36 -8.17
CA VAL A 391 -17.78 17.24 -8.55
C VAL A 391 -19.25 17.58 -8.29
N ASP A 392 -19.56 18.24 -7.17
CA ASP A 392 -20.90 18.74 -6.85
C ASP A 392 -21.38 19.82 -7.82
N ALA A 393 -20.48 20.69 -8.28
CA ALA A 393 -20.74 21.71 -9.30
C ALA A 393 -20.82 21.14 -10.74
N GLY A 394 -20.58 19.83 -10.93
CA GLY A 394 -20.69 19.17 -12.22
C GLY A 394 -19.43 19.24 -13.08
N ALA A 395 -18.29 19.66 -12.53
CA ALA A 395 -17.02 19.75 -13.23
C ALA A 395 -16.60 18.41 -13.87
N GLY A 396 -15.88 18.50 -14.98
CA GLY A 396 -15.29 17.34 -15.67
C GLY A 396 -13.96 16.90 -15.06
N VAL A 397 -13.44 15.75 -15.51
CA VAL A 397 -12.16 15.18 -15.04
C VAL A 397 -10.99 16.16 -15.28
N GLU A 398 -10.90 16.73 -16.47
CA GLU A 398 -9.80 17.64 -16.82
C GLU A 398 -9.88 18.99 -16.09
N GLU A 399 -11.08 19.48 -15.80
CA GLU A 399 -11.25 20.71 -15.01
C GLU A 399 -10.78 20.49 -13.57
N ILE A 400 -11.20 19.39 -12.96
CA ILE A 400 -10.76 18.97 -11.62
C ILE A 400 -9.25 18.72 -11.61
N ALA A 401 -8.69 18.09 -12.66
CA ALA A 401 -7.26 17.84 -12.74
C ALA A 401 -6.42 19.10 -12.97
N GLY A 402 -6.95 20.08 -13.71
CA GLY A 402 -6.32 21.39 -13.90
C GLY A 402 -6.20 22.18 -12.59
N ASP A 403 -7.14 21.97 -11.66
CA ASP A 403 -7.18 22.66 -10.37
C ASP A 403 -5.92 22.46 -9.52
N TRP A 404 -5.45 21.22 -9.41
CA TRP A 404 -4.27 20.91 -8.60
C TRP A 404 -2.94 21.00 -9.35
N ALA A 405 -2.95 21.31 -10.65
CA ALA A 405 -1.75 21.29 -11.49
C ALA A 405 -0.63 22.19 -10.91
N VAL A 406 -0.98 23.41 -10.48
CA VAL A 406 -0.01 24.35 -9.89
C VAL A 406 0.57 23.83 -8.57
N GLY A 407 -0.26 23.22 -7.72
CA GLY A 407 0.20 22.59 -6.47
C GLY A 407 1.15 21.43 -6.76
N LEU A 408 0.80 20.60 -7.74
CA LEU A 408 1.57 19.44 -8.14
C LEU A 408 2.92 19.82 -8.76
N GLU A 409 2.99 20.88 -9.56
CA GLU A 409 4.25 21.43 -10.10
C GLU A 409 5.18 21.93 -8.98
N ARG A 410 4.64 22.65 -7.99
CA ARG A 410 5.40 23.08 -6.82
C ARG A 410 5.94 21.88 -6.03
N PHE A 411 5.10 20.88 -5.79
CA PHE A 411 5.54 19.65 -5.15
C PHE A 411 6.61 18.92 -5.96
N ALA A 412 6.47 18.85 -7.29
CA ALA A 412 7.45 18.21 -8.16
C ALA A 412 8.84 18.88 -8.07
N ALA A 413 8.87 20.22 -7.99
CA ALA A 413 10.10 20.98 -7.80
C ALA A 413 10.76 20.67 -6.43
N VAL A 414 9.98 20.64 -5.35
CA VAL A 414 10.48 20.28 -4.00
C VAL A 414 11.00 18.84 -3.99
N ARG A 415 10.18 17.89 -4.46
CA ARG A 415 10.48 16.47 -4.58
C ARG A 415 11.78 16.21 -5.34
N GLY A 416 12.03 16.96 -6.42
CA GLY A 416 13.24 16.83 -7.24
C GLY A 416 14.56 16.94 -6.46
N ARG A 417 14.57 17.67 -5.33
CA ARG A 417 15.74 17.81 -4.45
C ARG A 417 16.07 16.57 -3.63
N TYR A 418 15.12 15.65 -3.49
CA TYR A 418 15.19 14.50 -2.58
C TYR A 418 15.18 13.15 -3.29
N LEU A 419 15.12 13.15 -4.64
CA LEU A 419 15.13 11.91 -5.41
C LEU A 419 16.50 11.24 -5.34
N LEU A 420 16.49 9.95 -5.04
CA LEU A 420 17.69 9.13 -4.94
C LEU A 420 17.92 8.35 -6.24
N TYR A 421 16.85 7.91 -6.91
CA TYR A 421 16.93 6.93 -8.00
C TYR A 421 16.72 7.54 -9.38
N PRO A 422 17.37 6.98 -10.43
CA PRO A 422 17.28 7.45 -11.81
C PRO A 422 15.95 7.10 -12.49
#